data_AF-A0AAU7W4W2-F1
#
_entry.id   AF-A0AAU7W4W2-F1
#
_cell.length_a   1.000
_cell.length_b   1.000
_cell.length_c   1.000
_cell.angle_alpha   90.00
_cell.angle_beta   90.00
_cell.angle_gamma   90.00
#
_symmetry.space_group_name_H-M   'P 1'
#
loop_
_entity.id
_entity.type
_entity.pdbx_description
1 polymer ?
#
loop_
_entity_poly.entity_id
_entity_poly.type
_entity_poly.pdbx_seq_one_letter_code
_entity_poly.pdbx_strand_id
1 'polypeptide(L)'
;MSGAAAGDAVAATASGAPSADARRALAAGVRPRRFGAWYVAEHRFRVMRSYAQTILVTGFGEPLIYLYAMGVGLATLVDRGAGLEAQGVGYLVFVAPALLCSAGLTTATIEFSYPVLLGYKWNPTFSAMHAAPIRPGQIVDGLVISVVVRLAATVAIYYLFMLAFGAVPAPTGWLAIVAAILTGMAFGTLLMAYASTITEDTGQLAMVERLVVLPLTLFSGTFFPLSELPWFLQWIGWISPLWHGTELARVATFGYPEPVWLTALHVVVLLAMTAVGWVWARRIAVRRLAA
;
A
#
# COMPACT_ATOMS: atom_id res chain seq x y z
N MET A 1 -69.83 37.48 -6.74
CA MET A 1 -69.73 36.00 -6.73
C MET A 1 -68.58 35.55 -7.63
N SER A 2 -67.33 35.78 -7.24
CA SER A 2 -66.16 35.26 -7.97
C SER A 2 -64.98 35.18 -7.01
N GLY A 3 -64.81 34.02 -6.37
CA GLY A 3 -63.78 33.83 -5.34
C GLY A 3 -63.60 32.37 -4.91
N ALA A 4 -64.02 31.39 -5.72
CA ALA A 4 -64.05 29.99 -5.33
C ALA A 4 -63.19 29.06 -6.22
N ALA A 5 -62.42 29.58 -7.19
CA ALA A 5 -61.72 28.74 -8.17
C ALA A 5 -60.18 28.68 -8.01
N ALA A 6 -59.60 29.35 -7.00
CA ALA A 6 -58.14 29.40 -6.81
C ALA A 6 -57.61 28.44 -5.73
N GLY A 7 -58.48 27.82 -4.93
CA GLY A 7 -58.11 26.95 -3.80
C GLY A 7 -57.72 25.52 -4.20
N ASP A 8 -58.24 25.01 -5.31
CA ASP A 8 -58.13 23.59 -5.64
C ASP A 8 -56.85 23.22 -6.43
N ALA A 9 -56.12 24.21 -6.96
CA ALA A 9 -54.91 23.96 -7.75
C ALA A 9 -53.64 23.75 -6.89
N VAL A 10 -53.65 24.14 -5.62
CA VAL A 10 -52.48 24.01 -4.72
C VAL A 10 -52.53 22.70 -3.92
N ALA A 11 -53.67 22.02 -3.87
CA ALA A 11 -53.84 20.77 -3.12
C ALA A 11 -53.36 19.50 -3.88
N ALA A 12 -53.04 19.60 -5.18
CA ALA A 12 -52.72 18.44 -6.01
C ALA A 12 -51.23 18.02 -6.04
N THR A 13 -50.32 18.75 -5.38
CA THR A 13 -48.88 18.44 -5.39
C THR A 13 -48.41 17.58 -4.21
N ALA A 14 -49.31 17.13 -3.33
CA ALA A 14 -48.99 16.31 -2.17
C ALA A 14 -49.19 14.79 -2.38
N SER A 15 -48.97 14.27 -3.59
CA SER A 15 -48.78 12.83 -3.75
C SER A 15 -47.36 12.48 -3.28
N GLY A 16 -47.23 11.84 -2.11
CA GLY A 16 -45.95 11.47 -1.50
C GLY A 16 -45.11 10.43 -2.27
N ALA A 17 -45.41 10.20 -3.57
CA ALA A 17 -44.66 9.30 -4.42
C ALA A 17 -43.58 10.07 -5.21
N PRO A 18 -42.30 9.64 -5.17
CA PRO A 18 -41.24 10.32 -5.90
C PRO A 18 -41.53 10.36 -7.41
N SER A 19 -41.24 11.51 -8.03
CA SER A 19 -41.41 11.72 -9.48
C SER A 19 -40.68 10.62 -10.28
N ALA A 20 -41.07 10.41 -11.53
CA ALA A 20 -40.42 9.41 -12.39
C ALA A 20 -38.89 9.65 -12.50
N ASP A 21 -38.47 10.91 -12.55
CA ASP A 21 -37.06 11.28 -12.58
C ASP A 21 -36.37 11.07 -11.22
N ALA A 22 -37.05 11.36 -10.10
CA ALA A 22 -36.53 11.03 -8.78
C ALA A 22 -36.36 9.51 -8.60
N ARG A 23 -37.30 8.69 -9.10
CA ARG A 23 -37.18 7.23 -9.10
C ARG A 23 -36.03 6.74 -9.98
N ARG A 24 -35.83 7.31 -11.16
CA ARG A 24 -34.68 7.01 -12.04
C ARG A 24 -33.36 7.40 -11.38
N ALA A 25 -33.28 8.57 -10.76
CA ALA A 25 -32.09 9.02 -10.03
C ALA A 25 -31.77 8.11 -8.83
N LEU A 26 -32.78 7.73 -8.05
CA LEU A 26 -32.64 6.79 -6.93
C LEU A 26 -32.18 5.40 -7.42
N ALA A 27 -32.78 4.89 -8.50
CA ALA A 27 -32.40 3.62 -9.10
C ALA A 27 -30.96 3.63 -9.65
N ALA A 28 -30.54 4.73 -10.30
CA ALA A 28 -29.17 4.92 -10.78
C ALA A 28 -28.14 4.93 -9.64
N GLY A 29 -28.53 5.38 -8.44
CA GLY A 29 -27.66 5.39 -7.26
C GLY A 29 -27.43 4.05 -6.57
N VAL A 30 -28.21 3.01 -6.87
CA VAL A 30 -28.12 1.71 -6.16
C VAL A 30 -26.79 0.99 -6.46
N ARG A 31 -26.36 0.97 -7.71
CA ARG A 31 -25.12 0.27 -8.13
C ARG A 31 -23.85 0.94 -7.57
N PRO A 32 -23.64 2.26 -7.67
CA PRO A 32 -22.49 2.93 -7.05
C PRO A 32 -22.45 2.76 -5.53
N ARG A 33 -23.61 2.72 -4.85
CA ARG A 33 -23.65 2.46 -3.39
C ARG A 33 -23.16 1.07 -3.02
N ARG A 34 -23.32 0.07 -3.90
CA ARG A 34 -22.86 -1.31 -3.66
C ARG A 34 -21.42 -1.52 -4.13
N PHE A 35 -21.06 -1.01 -5.30
CA PHE A 35 -19.78 -1.28 -5.97
C PHE A 35 -18.84 -0.06 -6.03
N GLY A 36 -19.08 0.96 -5.20
CA GLY A 36 -18.32 2.22 -5.20
C GLY A 36 -16.81 2.03 -5.13
N ALA A 37 -16.34 1.06 -4.34
CA ALA A 37 -14.92 0.76 -4.21
C ALA A 37 -14.30 0.29 -5.54
N TRP A 38 -15.04 -0.49 -6.32
CA TRP A 38 -14.57 -0.94 -7.62
C TRP A 38 -14.53 0.19 -8.64
N TYR A 39 -15.52 1.09 -8.65
CA TYR A 39 -15.50 2.26 -9.53
C TYR A 39 -14.33 3.21 -9.21
N VAL A 40 -14.01 3.38 -7.92
CA VAL A 40 -12.84 4.16 -7.50
C VAL A 40 -11.54 3.47 -7.92
N ALA A 41 -11.44 2.14 -7.73
CA ALA A 41 -10.29 1.37 -8.19
C ALA A 41 -10.14 1.43 -9.73
N GLU A 42 -11.23 1.33 -10.48
CA GLU A 42 -11.24 1.45 -11.94
C GLU A 42 -10.76 2.84 -12.38
N HIS A 43 -11.24 3.91 -11.74
CA HIS A 43 -10.73 5.25 -11.98
C HIS A 43 -9.22 5.32 -11.74
N ARG A 44 -8.73 4.76 -10.62
CA ARG A 44 -7.29 4.69 -10.32
C ARG A 44 -6.51 3.89 -11.38
N PHE A 45 -7.03 2.77 -11.87
CA PHE A 45 -6.38 1.98 -12.92
C PHE A 45 -6.30 2.73 -14.25
N ARG A 46 -7.35 3.46 -14.63
CA ARG A 46 -7.35 4.31 -15.83
C ARG A 46 -6.32 5.42 -15.73
N VAL A 47 -6.23 6.06 -14.56
CA VAL A 47 -5.21 7.06 -14.26
C VAL A 47 -3.83 6.42 -14.32
N MET A 48 -3.61 5.28 -13.67
CA MET A 48 -2.31 4.58 -13.67
C MET A 48 -1.85 4.15 -15.06
N ARG A 49 -2.79 3.77 -15.94
CA ARG A 49 -2.49 3.39 -17.32
C ARG A 49 -1.85 4.54 -18.11
N SER A 50 -2.19 5.80 -17.83
CA SER A 50 -1.65 6.94 -18.59
C SER A 50 -0.18 7.21 -18.30
N TYR A 51 0.34 6.81 -17.14
CA TYR A 51 1.74 6.95 -16.75
C TYR A 51 2.42 5.60 -16.44
N ALA A 52 1.86 4.50 -16.97
CA ALA A 52 2.38 3.15 -16.74
C ALA A 52 3.85 3.02 -17.19
N GLN A 53 4.22 3.62 -18.33
CA GLN A 53 5.61 3.64 -18.79
C GLN A 53 6.53 4.35 -17.79
N THR A 54 6.10 5.49 -17.25
CA THR A 54 6.84 6.21 -16.21
C THR A 54 7.01 5.34 -14.97
N ILE A 55 5.93 4.69 -14.49
CA ILE A 55 5.99 3.78 -13.33
C ILE A 55 6.97 2.64 -13.57
N LEU A 56 6.94 2.04 -14.75
CA LEU A 56 7.86 0.95 -15.08
C LEU A 56 9.31 1.45 -15.07
N VAL A 57 9.60 2.54 -15.77
CA VAL A 57 10.99 3.02 -15.90
C VAL A 57 11.54 3.52 -14.56
N THR A 58 10.77 4.30 -13.79
CA THR A 58 11.26 4.87 -12.52
C THR A 58 11.16 3.91 -11.35
N GLY A 59 10.15 3.02 -11.33
CA GLY A 59 9.93 2.09 -10.24
C GLY A 59 10.87 0.87 -10.26
N PHE A 60 11.34 0.45 -11.44
CA PHE A 60 12.21 -0.73 -11.56
C PHE A 60 13.68 -0.38 -11.72
N GLY A 61 14.04 0.81 -12.21
CA GLY A 61 15.44 1.16 -12.45
C GLY A 61 16.33 1.00 -11.22
N GLU A 62 15.96 1.64 -10.11
CA GLU A 62 16.76 1.64 -8.89
C GLU A 62 16.90 0.24 -8.26
N PRO A 63 15.82 -0.51 -7.98
CA PRO A 63 15.95 -1.81 -7.33
C PRO A 63 16.68 -2.85 -8.20
N LEU A 64 16.58 -2.75 -9.54
CA LEU A 64 17.30 -3.63 -10.47
C LEU A 64 18.77 -3.30 -10.58
N ILE A 65 19.11 -2.01 -10.63
CA ILE A 65 20.51 -1.58 -10.59
C ILE A 65 21.15 -2.05 -9.29
N TYR A 66 20.44 -1.95 -8.14
CA TYR A 66 20.91 -2.50 -6.88
C TYR A 66 21.09 -4.02 -6.92
N LEU A 67 20.10 -4.78 -7.40
CA LEU A 67 20.22 -6.24 -7.48
C LEU A 67 21.35 -6.68 -8.41
N TYR A 68 21.50 -6.01 -9.56
CA TYR A 68 22.60 -6.24 -10.50
C TYR A 68 23.95 -5.88 -9.87
N ALA A 69 24.07 -4.72 -9.22
CA ALA A 69 25.30 -4.30 -8.54
C ALA A 69 25.67 -5.27 -7.41
N MET A 70 24.70 -5.78 -6.65
CA MET A 70 24.94 -6.75 -5.59
C MET A 70 25.28 -8.14 -6.15
N GLY A 71 24.57 -8.60 -7.18
CA GLY A 71 24.77 -9.92 -7.76
C GLY A 71 26.04 -10.05 -8.60
N VAL A 72 26.41 -9.02 -9.35
CA VAL A 72 27.61 -9.02 -10.22
C VAL A 72 28.81 -8.36 -9.53
N GLY A 73 28.59 -7.31 -8.75
CA GLY A 73 29.67 -6.49 -8.18
C GLY A 73 30.05 -6.86 -6.74
N LEU A 74 29.08 -7.00 -5.82
CA LEU A 74 29.38 -7.12 -4.38
C LEU A 74 29.45 -8.56 -3.87
N ALA A 75 28.69 -9.50 -4.43
CA ALA A 75 28.75 -10.92 -4.05
C ALA A 75 30.16 -11.50 -4.24
N THR A 76 30.89 -11.07 -5.28
CA THR A 76 32.28 -11.49 -5.52
C THR A 76 33.29 -10.97 -4.49
N LEU A 77 32.92 -9.94 -3.71
CA LEU A 77 33.78 -9.26 -2.73
C LEU A 77 33.42 -9.59 -1.27
N VAL A 78 32.14 -9.82 -0.96
CA VAL A 78 31.60 -9.84 0.41
C VAL A 78 31.32 -11.24 0.97
N ASP A 79 31.34 -12.28 0.13
CA ASP A 79 31.11 -13.67 0.57
C ASP A 79 32.10 -14.18 1.64
N ARG A 80 33.17 -13.42 1.97
CA ARG A 80 34.17 -13.75 3.00
C ARG A 80 34.09 -12.94 4.31
N GLY A 81 33.15 -12.00 4.47
CA GLY A 81 33.21 -11.02 5.58
C GLY A 81 31.90 -10.60 6.25
N ALA A 82 30.73 -11.05 5.78
CA ALA A 82 29.43 -10.55 6.26
C ALA A 82 28.78 -11.36 7.40
N GLY A 83 29.49 -12.32 8.01
CA GLY A 83 28.90 -13.22 9.03
C GLY A 83 27.83 -14.18 8.48
N LEU A 84 27.59 -14.16 7.16
CA LEU A 84 26.64 -15.03 6.46
C LEU A 84 27.12 -16.48 6.36
N GLU A 85 28.39 -16.75 6.68
CA GLU A 85 28.94 -18.12 6.81
C GLU A 85 28.13 -18.95 7.82
N ALA A 86 27.63 -18.33 8.90
CA ALA A 86 26.78 -18.99 9.90
C ALA A 86 25.43 -19.46 9.33
N GLN A 87 24.99 -18.86 8.21
CA GLN A 87 23.74 -19.20 7.52
C GLN A 87 23.98 -19.98 6.21
N GLY A 88 25.23 -20.13 5.76
CA GLY A 88 25.61 -20.90 4.58
C GLY A 88 25.03 -20.38 3.26
N VAL A 89 24.57 -19.13 3.20
CA VAL A 89 23.96 -18.52 2.00
C VAL A 89 24.78 -17.37 1.47
N GLY A 90 24.86 -17.25 0.13
CA GLY A 90 25.54 -16.14 -0.53
C GLY A 90 24.82 -14.81 -0.28
N TYR A 91 25.58 -13.71 -0.30
CA TYR A 91 25.06 -12.37 0.00
C TYR A 91 23.83 -11.98 -0.84
N LEU A 92 23.83 -12.34 -2.12
CA LEU A 92 22.71 -12.11 -3.03
C LEU A 92 21.40 -12.77 -2.55
N VAL A 93 21.47 -14.03 -2.12
CA VAL A 93 20.31 -14.81 -1.63
C VAL A 93 19.74 -14.21 -0.35
N PHE A 94 20.61 -13.63 0.49
CA PHE A 94 20.21 -12.97 1.74
C PHE A 94 19.55 -11.59 1.52
N VAL A 95 20.09 -10.78 0.61
CA VAL A 95 19.67 -9.38 0.40
C VAL A 95 18.51 -9.25 -0.56
N ALA A 96 18.41 -10.10 -1.59
CA ALA A 96 17.36 -9.98 -2.61
C ALA A 96 15.91 -10.00 -2.04
N PRO A 97 15.56 -10.86 -1.07
CA PRO A 97 14.22 -10.84 -0.44
C PRO A 97 13.94 -9.55 0.34
N ALA A 98 14.97 -8.96 0.96
CA ALA A 98 14.84 -7.71 1.70
C ALA A 98 14.62 -6.52 0.76
N LEU A 99 15.32 -6.50 -0.37
CA LEU A 99 15.13 -5.48 -1.42
C LEU A 99 13.77 -5.61 -2.10
N LEU A 100 13.26 -6.84 -2.29
CA LEU A 100 11.88 -7.07 -2.76
C LEU A 100 10.86 -6.42 -1.82
N CYS A 101 10.99 -6.65 -0.52
CA CYS A 101 10.12 -6.04 0.50
C CYS A 101 10.28 -4.51 0.55
N SER A 102 11.52 -4.01 0.41
CA SER A 102 11.80 -2.57 0.34
C SER A 102 11.17 -1.93 -0.90
N ALA A 103 11.21 -2.58 -2.07
CA ALA A 103 10.55 -2.10 -3.27
C ALA A 103 9.01 -2.03 -3.07
N GLY A 104 8.43 -3.02 -2.40
CA GLY A 104 7.04 -2.99 -1.97
C GLY A 104 6.73 -1.83 -1.03
N LEU A 105 7.57 -1.60 -0.01
CA LEU A 105 7.44 -0.49 0.94
C LEU A 105 7.50 0.88 0.24
N THR A 106 8.48 1.10 -0.63
CA THR A 106 8.64 2.35 -1.38
C THR A 106 7.44 2.60 -2.30
N THR A 107 6.99 1.55 -3.01
CA THR A 107 5.80 1.62 -3.87
C THR A 107 4.56 2.00 -3.08
N ALA A 108 4.35 1.36 -1.92
CA ALA A 108 3.21 1.67 -1.05
C ALA A 108 3.31 3.09 -0.47
N THR A 109 4.51 3.51 -0.08
CA THR A 109 4.76 4.86 0.46
C THR A 109 4.32 5.92 -0.55
N ILE A 110 4.73 5.79 -1.81
CA ILE A 110 4.37 6.71 -2.90
C ILE A 110 2.85 6.73 -3.13
N GLU A 111 2.20 5.56 -3.14
CA GLU A 111 0.77 5.47 -3.49
C GLU A 111 -0.16 5.95 -2.37
N PHE A 112 0.23 5.73 -1.13
CA PHE A 112 -0.56 6.08 0.04
C PHE A 112 -0.23 7.47 0.61
N SER A 113 0.74 8.19 0.05
CA SER A 113 1.13 9.54 0.46
C SER A 113 0.46 10.61 -0.42
N TYR A 114 1.15 11.04 -1.48
CA TYR A 114 0.77 12.18 -2.31
C TYR A 114 -0.54 11.97 -3.08
N PRO A 115 -0.89 10.78 -3.60
CA PRO A 115 -2.20 10.59 -4.22
C PRO A 115 -3.38 10.77 -3.24
N VAL A 116 -3.18 10.42 -1.97
CA VAL A 116 -4.17 10.63 -0.91
C VAL A 116 -4.29 12.12 -0.59
N LEU A 117 -3.15 12.81 -0.43
CA LEU A 117 -3.13 14.26 -0.19
C LEU A 117 -3.71 15.04 -1.38
N LEU A 118 -3.39 14.64 -2.61
CA LEU A 118 -3.96 15.17 -3.85
C LEU A 118 -5.48 15.05 -3.80
N GLY A 119 -6.00 13.85 -3.53
CA GLY A 119 -7.43 13.55 -3.55
C GLY A 119 -8.26 14.30 -2.51
N TYR A 120 -7.65 14.73 -1.41
CA TYR A 120 -8.32 15.54 -0.39
C TYR A 120 -8.06 17.05 -0.51
N LYS A 121 -6.84 17.48 -0.86
CA LYS A 121 -6.42 18.88 -0.76
C LYS A 121 -6.14 19.54 -2.11
N TRP A 122 -5.15 19.04 -2.84
CA TRP A 122 -4.62 19.77 -4.00
C TRP A 122 -5.55 19.71 -5.23
N ASN A 123 -6.24 18.60 -5.42
CA ASN A 123 -7.27 18.45 -6.42
C ASN A 123 -8.35 17.52 -5.84
N PRO A 124 -9.40 18.06 -5.21
CA PRO A 124 -10.30 17.34 -4.28
C PRO A 124 -11.22 16.33 -4.97
N THR A 125 -10.61 15.33 -5.61
CA THR A 125 -11.26 14.26 -6.36
C THR A 125 -12.07 13.35 -5.44
N PHE A 126 -11.71 13.23 -4.16
CA PHE A 126 -12.51 12.46 -3.20
C PHE A 126 -13.83 13.15 -2.88
N SER A 127 -13.86 14.48 -2.78
CA SER A 127 -15.10 15.25 -2.66
C SER A 127 -15.95 15.12 -3.92
N ALA A 128 -15.34 15.17 -5.11
CA ALA A 128 -16.04 14.94 -6.37
C ALA A 128 -16.62 13.51 -6.48
N MET A 129 -15.88 12.48 -6.03
CA MET A 129 -16.38 11.10 -5.96
C MET A 129 -17.52 10.97 -4.94
N HIS A 130 -17.47 11.69 -3.82
CA HIS A 130 -18.51 11.67 -2.79
C HIS A 130 -19.78 12.42 -3.19
N ALA A 131 -19.72 13.32 -4.18
CA ALA A 131 -20.91 13.93 -4.78
C ALA A 131 -21.75 12.91 -5.57
N ALA A 132 -21.13 11.84 -6.07
CA ALA A 132 -21.84 10.65 -6.53
C ALA A 132 -22.26 9.79 -5.32
N PRO A 133 -23.19 8.83 -5.45
CA PRO A 133 -23.65 8.02 -4.33
C PRO A 133 -22.63 6.92 -3.93
N ILE A 134 -21.38 7.33 -3.68
CA ILE A 134 -20.22 6.55 -3.23
C ILE A 134 -19.93 6.95 -1.77
N ARG A 135 -19.80 5.96 -0.90
CA ARG A 135 -19.51 6.20 0.52
C ARG A 135 -18.02 6.55 0.72
N PRO A 136 -17.67 7.40 1.70
CA PRO A 136 -16.26 7.72 2.01
C PRO A 136 -15.38 6.48 2.23
N GLY A 137 -15.91 5.47 2.93
CA GLY A 137 -15.21 4.20 3.12
C GLY A 137 -14.93 3.46 1.81
N GLN A 138 -15.82 3.55 0.81
CA GLN A 138 -15.61 2.93 -0.50
C GLN A 138 -14.50 3.62 -1.30
N ILE A 139 -14.28 4.92 -1.09
CA ILE A 139 -13.15 5.64 -1.71
C ILE A 139 -11.82 5.08 -1.20
N VAL A 140 -11.71 4.91 0.11
CA VAL A 140 -10.52 4.30 0.74
C VAL A 140 -10.35 2.84 0.30
N ASP A 141 -11.43 2.05 0.30
CA ASP A 141 -11.40 0.64 -0.10
C ASP A 141 -10.95 0.50 -1.57
N GLY A 142 -11.42 1.38 -2.47
CA GLY A 142 -11.01 1.42 -3.87
C GLY A 142 -9.56 1.83 -4.08
N LEU A 143 -9.06 2.79 -3.28
CA LEU A 143 -7.65 3.15 -3.27
C LEU A 143 -6.79 1.93 -2.88
N VAL A 144 -7.12 1.28 -1.76
CA VAL A 144 -6.41 0.08 -1.28
C VAL A 144 -6.38 -1.01 -2.35
N ILE A 145 -7.51 -1.33 -2.99
CA ILE A 145 -7.56 -2.32 -4.08
C ILE A 145 -6.60 -1.95 -5.21
N SER A 146 -6.60 -0.68 -5.63
CA SER A 146 -5.72 -0.24 -6.72
C SER A 146 -4.23 -0.34 -6.36
N VAL A 147 -3.89 -0.05 -5.11
CA VAL A 147 -2.50 -0.12 -4.61
C VAL A 147 -2.04 -1.56 -4.44
N VAL A 148 -2.89 -2.47 -3.97
CA VAL A 148 -2.56 -3.91 -3.88
C VAL A 148 -2.22 -4.47 -5.26
N VAL A 149 -2.99 -4.13 -6.29
CA VAL A 149 -2.71 -4.57 -7.67
C VAL A 149 -1.39 -3.96 -8.18
N ARG A 150 -1.15 -2.67 -7.93
CA ARG A 150 0.11 -2.02 -8.29
C ARG A 150 1.31 -2.67 -7.59
N LEU A 151 1.20 -2.91 -6.29
CA LEU A 151 2.20 -3.61 -5.49
C LEU A 151 2.49 -4.98 -6.05
N ALA A 152 1.44 -5.79 -6.30
CA ALA A 152 1.58 -7.13 -6.85
C ALA A 152 2.33 -7.12 -8.18
N ALA A 153 2.04 -6.18 -9.08
CA ALA A 153 2.78 -6.03 -10.33
C ALA A 153 4.26 -5.68 -10.09
N THR A 154 4.54 -4.72 -9.22
CA THR A 154 5.92 -4.31 -8.91
C THR A 154 6.73 -5.44 -8.29
N VAL A 155 6.20 -6.08 -7.25
CA VAL A 155 6.92 -7.15 -6.54
C VAL A 155 7.03 -8.42 -7.39
N ALA A 156 6.05 -8.71 -8.27
CA ALA A 156 6.16 -9.83 -9.20
C ALA A 156 7.28 -9.61 -10.22
N ILE A 157 7.41 -8.41 -10.78
CA ILE A 157 8.51 -8.09 -11.70
C ILE A 157 9.85 -8.24 -10.98
N TYR A 158 9.99 -7.66 -9.78
CA TYR A 158 11.22 -7.80 -9.00
C TYR A 158 11.56 -9.27 -8.69
N TYR A 159 10.55 -10.07 -8.32
CA TYR A 159 10.70 -11.50 -8.09
C TYR A 159 11.18 -12.26 -9.34
N LEU A 160 10.71 -11.91 -10.54
CA LEU A 160 11.23 -12.49 -11.79
C LEU A 160 12.73 -12.23 -11.97
N PHE A 161 13.21 -11.05 -11.58
CA PHE A 161 14.65 -10.77 -11.58
C PHE A 161 15.39 -11.57 -10.51
N MET A 162 14.83 -11.71 -9.30
CA MET A 162 15.42 -12.58 -8.28
C MET A 162 15.60 -14.02 -8.81
N LEU A 163 14.62 -14.55 -9.55
CA LEU A 163 14.74 -15.84 -10.22
C LEU A 163 15.85 -15.85 -11.28
N ALA A 164 15.92 -14.82 -12.13
CA ALA A 164 16.92 -14.71 -13.18
C ALA A 164 18.36 -14.66 -12.63
N PHE A 165 18.56 -14.03 -11.47
CA PHE A 165 19.86 -13.95 -10.78
C PHE A 165 20.13 -15.12 -9.82
N GLY A 166 19.24 -16.11 -9.74
CA GLY A 166 19.44 -17.28 -8.87
C GLY A 166 19.34 -16.98 -7.37
N ALA A 167 18.64 -15.91 -6.98
CA ALA A 167 18.51 -15.48 -5.59
C ALA A 167 17.43 -16.22 -4.79
N VAL A 168 16.77 -17.22 -5.39
CA VAL A 168 15.64 -17.96 -4.82
C VAL A 168 15.89 -19.48 -4.90
N PRO A 169 16.64 -20.05 -3.93
CA PRO A 169 16.90 -21.49 -3.89
C PRO A 169 15.67 -22.37 -3.59
N ALA A 170 14.70 -21.87 -2.82
CA ALA A 170 13.57 -22.66 -2.32
C ALA A 170 12.35 -22.63 -3.26
N PRO A 171 11.64 -23.76 -3.46
CA PRO A 171 10.41 -23.80 -4.27
C PRO A 171 9.27 -22.92 -3.75
N THR A 172 9.29 -22.60 -2.46
CA THR A 172 8.32 -21.73 -1.78
C THR A 172 8.56 -20.24 -2.03
N GLY A 173 9.58 -19.87 -2.81
CA GLY A 173 10.02 -18.48 -2.98
C GLY A 173 8.94 -17.52 -3.48
N TRP A 174 7.93 -18.01 -4.20
CA TRP A 174 6.81 -17.18 -4.68
C TRP A 174 6.01 -16.55 -3.53
N LEU A 175 6.03 -17.14 -2.32
CA LEU A 175 5.41 -16.56 -1.13
C LEU A 175 6.06 -15.24 -0.70
N ALA A 176 7.30 -14.95 -1.12
CA ALA A 176 7.94 -13.66 -0.89
C ALA A 176 7.18 -12.50 -1.55
N ILE A 177 6.43 -12.76 -2.64
CA ILE A 177 5.53 -11.77 -3.26
C ILE A 177 4.43 -11.38 -2.26
N VAL A 178 3.83 -12.36 -1.58
CA VAL A 178 2.80 -12.13 -0.57
C VAL A 178 3.37 -11.38 0.63
N ALA A 179 4.56 -11.77 1.11
CA ALA A 179 5.25 -11.08 2.18
C ALA A 179 5.53 -9.61 1.83
N ALA A 180 6.01 -9.33 0.61
CA ALA A 180 6.30 -7.97 0.15
C ALA A 180 5.04 -7.11 0.00
N ILE A 181 3.92 -7.69 -0.48
CA ILE A 181 2.62 -7.00 -0.51
C ILE A 181 2.16 -6.67 0.91
N LEU A 182 2.21 -7.62 1.84
CA LEU A 182 1.83 -7.40 3.24
C LEU A 182 2.69 -6.33 3.91
N THR A 183 3.99 -6.31 3.61
CA THR A 183 4.95 -5.30 4.08
C THR A 183 4.55 -3.90 3.63
N GLY A 184 4.34 -3.74 2.32
CA GLY A 184 3.90 -2.47 1.74
C GLY A 184 2.55 -2.02 2.30
N MET A 185 1.60 -2.94 2.45
CA MET A 185 0.28 -2.65 3.00
C MET A 185 0.30 -2.27 4.48
N ALA A 186 1.14 -2.93 5.30
CA ALA A 186 1.25 -2.68 6.73
C ALA A 186 1.69 -1.25 7.02
N PHE A 187 2.76 -0.79 6.38
CA PHE A 187 3.21 0.60 6.50
C PHE A 187 2.31 1.57 5.72
N GLY A 188 1.98 1.22 4.48
CA GLY A 188 1.28 2.09 3.55
C GLY A 188 -0.11 2.49 4.02
N THR A 189 -0.87 1.58 4.62
CA THR A 189 -2.21 1.91 5.13
C THR A 189 -2.17 2.81 6.38
N LEU A 190 -1.14 2.68 7.23
CA LEU A 190 -0.90 3.61 8.33
C LEU A 190 -0.51 4.99 7.79
N LEU A 191 0.34 5.03 6.76
CA LEU A 191 0.70 6.27 6.08
C LEU A 191 -0.52 6.92 5.41
N MET A 192 -1.39 6.15 4.76
CA MET A 192 -2.65 6.64 4.19
C MET A 192 -3.53 7.27 5.26
N ALA A 193 -3.64 6.62 6.43
CA ALA A 193 -4.40 7.17 7.54
C ALA A 193 -3.80 8.51 7.98
N TYR A 194 -2.48 8.57 8.19
CA TYR A 194 -1.79 9.81 8.51
C TYR A 194 -1.98 10.90 7.44
N ALA A 195 -1.74 10.58 6.16
CA ALA A 195 -1.93 11.49 5.04
C ALA A 195 -3.38 12.02 4.95
N SER A 196 -4.36 11.19 5.29
CA SER A 196 -5.77 11.60 5.33
C SER A 196 -6.07 12.64 6.43
N THR A 197 -5.24 12.74 7.48
CA THR A 197 -5.37 13.77 8.53
C THR A 197 -4.79 15.13 8.12
N ILE A 198 -3.95 15.18 7.08
CA ILE A 198 -3.27 16.39 6.66
C ILE A 198 -4.26 17.34 5.98
N THR A 199 -4.47 18.50 6.62
CA THR A 199 -5.25 19.62 6.09
C THR A 199 -4.34 20.67 5.48
N GLU A 200 -3.21 20.96 6.13
CA GLU A 200 -2.17 21.85 5.62
C GLU A 200 -0.93 21.10 5.18
N ASP A 201 -0.40 21.44 4.02
CA ASP A 201 0.75 20.75 3.45
C ASP A 201 1.99 21.61 3.72
N THR A 202 2.75 21.20 4.73
CA THR A 202 3.95 21.87 5.19
C THR A 202 5.17 20.95 5.06
N GLY A 203 5.09 19.92 4.21
CA GLY A 203 6.17 18.95 4.00
C GLY A 203 6.18 17.76 4.98
N GLN A 204 5.07 17.48 5.67
CA GLN A 204 5.01 16.39 6.65
C GLN A 204 5.26 15.01 6.01
N LEU A 205 4.74 14.77 4.79
CA LEU A 205 4.97 13.51 4.08
C LEU A 205 6.45 13.32 3.72
N ALA A 206 7.13 14.39 3.28
CA ALA A 206 8.57 14.35 3.03
C ALA A 206 9.38 14.10 4.32
N MET A 207 8.92 14.61 5.47
CA MET A 207 9.53 14.28 6.76
C MET A 207 9.34 12.79 7.11
N VAL A 208 8.17 12.21 6.84
CA VAL A 208 7.95 10.77 7.07
C VAL A 208 8.87 9.93 6.18
N GLU A 209 9.01 10.27 4.91
CA GLU A 209 9.94 9.57 4.00
C GLU A 209 11.39 9.61 4.53
N ARG A 210 11.85 10.77 5.00
CA ARG A 210 13.25 10.93 5.46
C ARG A 210 13.52 10.42 6.86
N LEU A 211 12.57 10.58 7.79
CA LEU A 211 12.76 10.28 9.22
C LEU A 211 12.16 8.94 9.64
N VAL A 212 11.32 8.32 8.80
CA VAL A 212 10.71 7.02 9.10
C VAL A 212 11.15 5.98 8.06
N VAL A 213 10.91 6.21 6.77
CA VAL A 213 11.20 5.19 5.74
C VAL A 213 12.70 4.90 5.64
N LEU A 214 13.55 5.93 5.64
CA LEU A 214 15.00 5.74 5.58
C LEU A 214 15.55 4.94 6.80
N PRO A 215 15.25 5.30 8.06
CA PRO A 215 15.66 4.48 9.20
C PRO A 215 15.11 3.05 9.17
N LEU A 216 13.85 2.86 8.74
CA LEU A 216 13.31 1.51 8.58
C LEU A 216 14.15 0.71 7.59
N THR A 217 14.48 1.26 6.42
CA THR A 217 15.31 0.55 5.43
C THR A 217 16.70 0.21 5.95
N LEU A 218 17.32 1.07 6.77
CA LEU A 218 18.66 0.86 7.30
C LEU A 218 18.71 -0.12 8.48
N PHE A 219 17.73 -0.05 9.40
CA PHE A 219 17.76 -0.79 10.67
C PHE A 219 16.86 -2.04 10.69
N SER A 220 16.16 -2.36 9.60
CA SER A 220 15.31 -3.57 9.50
C SER A 220 16.07 -4.85 9.11
N GLY A 221 17.39 -4.86 9.23
CA GLY A 221 18.20 -6.01 8.84
C GLY A 221 18.21 -6.29 7.33
N THR A 222 18.09 -5.25 6.50
CA THR A 222 18.02 -5.35 5.03
C THR A 222 19.32 -5.88 4.43
N PHE A 223 20.46 -5.36 4.88
CA PHE A 223 21.79 -5.67 4.35
C PHE A 223 22.58 -6.67 5.19
N PHE A 224 22.31 -6.69 6.50
CA PHE A 224 22.92 -7.60 7.48
C PHE A 224 21.85 -8.10 8.44
N PRO A 225 22.03 -9.26 9.09
CA PRO A 225 21.07 -9.76 10.08
C PRO A 225 20.82 -8.75 11.20
N LEU A 226 19.58 -8.68 11.68
CA LEU A 226 19.21 -7.74 12.77
C LEU A 226 20.02 -8.00 14.05
N SER A 227 20.44 -9.24 14.30
CA SER A 227 21.26 -9.64 15.45
C SER A 227 22.65 -9.01 15.47
N GLU A 228 23.19 -8.60 14.32
CA GLU A 228 24.50 -7.95 14.21
C GLU A 228 24.46 -6.47 14.63
N LEU A 229 23.27 -5.86 14.65
CA LEU A 229 23.13 -4.49 15.11
C LEU A 229 23.30 -4.42 16.64
N PRO A 230 23.90 -3.33 17.16
CA PRO A 230 23.92 -3.08 18.61
C PRO A 230 22.53 -3.20 19.22
N TRP A 231 22.43 -3.79 20.41
CA TRP A 231 21.15 -4.11 21.07
C TRP A 231 20.18 -2.92 21.15
N PHE A 232 20.71 -1.70 21.30
CA PHE A 232 19.93 -0.46 21.39
C PHE A 232 19.33 0.00 20.05
N LEU A 233 19.68 -0.60 18.92
CA LEU A 233 19.08 -0.33 17.60
C LEU A 233 18.10 -1.41 17.15
N GLN A 234 18.18 -2.62 17.74
CA GLN A 234 17.37 -3.77 17.32
C GLN A 234 15.86 -3.54 17.49
N TRP A 235 15.45 -2.75 18.49
CA TRP A 235 14.04 -2.44 18.72
C TRP A 235 13.38 -1.68 17.55
N ILE A 236 14.15 -0.90 16.78
CA ILE A 236 13.65 -0.23 15.57
C ILE A 236 13.26 -1.29 14.53
N GLY A 237 14.09 -2.33 14.39
CA GLY A 237 13.81 -3.48 13.54
C GLY A 237 12.56 -4.24 14.01
N TRP A 238 12.42 -4.50 15.31
CA TRP A 238 11.28 -5.29 15.83
C TRP A 238 9.90 -4.62 15.67
N ILE A 239 9.84 -3.30 15.54
CA ILE A 239 8.59 -2.57 15.26
C ILE A 239 8.38 -2.42 13.75
N SER A 240 9.43 -2.61 12.95
CA SER A 240 9.43 -2.34 11.53
C SER A 240 8.62 -3.38 10.75
N PRO A 241 7.61 -2.97 9.96
CA PRO A 241 6.95 -3.88 9.04
C PRO A 241 7.93 -4.43 7.99
N LEU A 242 8.98 -3.68 7.65
CA LEU A 242 9.99 -4.12 6.70
C LEU A 242 10.83 -5.29 7.24
N TRP A 243 11.15 -5.29 8.53
CA TRP A 243 11.83 -6.44 9.15
C TRP A 243 10.94 -7.67 9.10
N HIS A 244 9.68 -7.55 9.52
CA HIS A 244 8.76 -8.68 9.49
C HIS A 244 8.52 -9.22 8.08
N GLY A 245 8.43 -8.34 7.10
CA GLY A 245 8.36 -8.68 5.69
C GLY A 245 9.58 -9.44 5.18
N THR A 246 10.75 -8.92 5.53
CA THR A 246 12.04 -9.45 5.09
C THR A 246 12.26 -10.85 5.63
N GLU A 247 12.03 -11.09 6.92
CA GLU A 247 12.18 -12.43 7.52
C GLU A 247 11.24 -13.45 6.88
N LEU A 248 9.96 -13.12 6.68
CA LEU A 248 9.01 -13.97 5.95
C LEU A 248 9.48 -14.27 4.51
N ALA A 249 10.00 -13.27 3.82
CA ALA A 249 10.51 -13.43 2.47
C ALA A 249 11.75 -14.34 2.45
N ARG A 250 12.66 -14.24 3.44
CA ARG A 250 13.85 -15.10 3.58
C ARG A 250 13.49 -16.55 3.88
N VAL A 251 12.51 -16.78 4.77
CA VAL A 251 11.95 -18.13 5.01
C VAL A 251 11.39 -18.70 3.71
N ALA A 252 10.62 -17.90 2.95
CA ALA A 252 10.04 -18.34 1.71
C ALA A 252 11.09 -18.64 0.63
N THR A 253 12.12 -17.81 0.47
CA THR A 253 13.05 -17.86 -0.67
C THR A 253 14.22 -18.82 -0.49
N PHE A 254 14.73 -19.02 0.73
CA PHE A 254 15.85 -19.92 0.97
C PHE A 254 15.73 -20.76 2.26
N GLY A 255 14.60 -20.69 2.97
CA GLY A 255 14.38 -21.49 4.17
C GLY A 255 15.17 -20.99 5.38
N TYR A 256 15.22 -19.67 5.58
CA TYR A 256 15.86 -19.06 6.74
C TYR A 256 15.42 -19.74 8.05
N PRO A 257 16.37 -20.18 8.91
CA PRO A 257 16.04 -20.93 10.10
C PRO A 257 15.47 -20.02 11.18
N GLU A 258 14.13 -19.97 11.28
CA GLU A 258 13.43 -19.32 12.38
C GLU A 258 12.34 -20.23 13.00
N PRO A 259 11.99 -20.03 14.28
CA PRO A 259 10.88 -20.75 14.89
C PRO A 259 9.55 -20.42 14.21
N VAL A 260 8.71 -21.43 13.96
CA VAL A 260 7.40 -21.27 13.30
C VAL A 260 6.48 -20.25 14.00
N TRP A 261 6.58 -20.12 15.32
CA TRP A 261 5.81 -19.13 16.06
C TRP A 261 6.20 -17.68 15.69
N LEU A 262 7.46 -17.45 15.33
CA LEU A 262 7.97 -16.15 14.92
C LEU A 262 7.48 -15.81 13.51
N THR A 263 7.52 -16.78 12.59
CA THR A 263 6.87 -16.67 11.26
C THR A 263 5.39 -16.28 11.39
N ALA A 264 4.65 -16.94 12.28
CA ALA A 264 3.25 -16.60 12.53
C ALA A 264 3.09 -15.18 13.11
N LEU A 265 3.98 -14.77 14.03
CA LEU A 265 3.99 -13.42 14.58
C LEU A 265 4.21 -12.36 13.49
N HIS A 266 5.15 -12.57 12.57
CA HIS A 266 5.39 -11.67 11.45
C HIS A 266 4.13 -11.43 10.62
N VAL A 267 3.41 -12.51 10.26
CA VAL A 267 2.15 -12.42 9.52
C VAL A 267 1.09 -11.66 10.32
N VAL A 268 0.92 -11.99 11.61
CA VAL A 268 -0.07 -11.33 12.48
C VAL A 268 0.22 -9.84 12.61
N VAL A 269 1.47 -9.43 12.82
CA VAL A 269 1.85 -8.02 12.95
C VAL A 269 1.54 -7.26 11.66
N LEU A 270 1.92 -7.80 10.50
CA LEU A 270 1.66 -7.14 9.20
C LEU A 270 0.16 -7.00 8.91
N LEU A 271 -0.63 -8.04 9.21
CA LEU A 271 -2.08 -8.00 9.07
C LEU A 271 -2.73 -7.02 10.05
N ALA A 272 -2.28 -7.01 11.31
CA ALA A 272 -2.79 -6.10 12.33
C ALA A 272 -2.51 -4.65 11.96
N MET A 273 -1.28 -4.32 11.54
CA MET A 273 -0.91 -2.98 11.07
C MET A 273 -1.77 -2.56 9.87
N THR A 274 -1.93 -3.46 8.89
CA THR A 274 -2.77 -3.21 7.71
C THR A 274 -4.23 -2.92 8.11
N ALA A 275 -4.80 -3.74 9.00
CA ALA A 275 -6.17 -3.58 9.47
C ALA A 275 -6.36 -2.28 10.26
N VAL A 276 -5.43 -1.95 11.15
CA VAL A 276 -5.46 -0.71 11.95
C VAL A 276 -5.39 0.51 11.05
N GLY A 277 -4.41 0.57 10.13
CA GLY A 277 -4.26 1.68 9.19
C GLY A 277 -5.47 1.85 8.29
N TRP A 278 -5.98 0.75 7.73
CA TRP A 278 -7.15 0.78 6.86
C TRP A 278 -8.41 1.24 7.60
N VAL A 279 -8.72 0.69 8.77
CA VAL A 279 -9.88 1.11 9.58
C VAL A 279 -9.75 2.58 10.00
N TRP A 280 -8.55 3.02 10.37
CA TRP A 280 -8.30 4.40 10.75
C TRP A 280 -8.52 5.38 9.58
N ALA A 281 -7.97 5.07 8.41
CA ALA A 281 -8.19 5.87 7.19
C ALA A 281 -9.67 5.98 6.82
N ARG A 282 -10.44 4.89 6.92
CA ARG A 282 -11.90 4.91 6.66
C ARG A 282 -12.64 5.82 7.64
N ARG A 283 -12.28 5.80 8.93
CA ARG A 283 -12.87 6.67 9.95
C ARG A 283 -12.58 8.15 9.65
N ILE A 284 -11.37 8.47 9.24
CA ILE A 284 -10.99 9.84 8.84
C ILE A 284 -11.76 10.27 7.61
N ALA A 285 -11.85 9.41 6.59
CA ALA A 285 -12.59 9.70 5.36
C ALA A 285 -14.07 10.03 5.64
N VAL A 286 -14.72 9.26 6.52
CA VAL A 286 -16.11 9.53 6.94
C VAL A 286 -16.24 10.88 7.62
N ARG A 287 -15.29 11.26 8.49
CA ARG A 287 -15.33 12.56 9.17
C ARG A 287 -15.06 13.73 8.22
N ARG A 288 -14.11 13.56 7.30
CA ARG A 288 -13.60 14.64 6.43
C ARG A 288 -14.51 14.93 5.23
N LEU A 289 -15.17 13.92 4.69
CA LEU A 289 -16.06 14.07 3.53
C LEU A 289 -17.52 14.32 3.91
N ALA A 290 -17.87 14.18 5.20
CA ALA A 290 -19.19 14.52 5.72
C ALA A 290 -19.27 15.93 6.33
N ALA A 291 -18.12 16.62 6.47
CA ALA A 291 -18.01 18.00 6.91
C ALA A 291 -18.08 18.95 5.71
#